data_AF-A0AAX1U6C0-F1
#
_entry.id   AF-A0AAX1U6C0-F1
#
_cell.length_a   1.000
_cell.length_b   1.000
_cell.length_c   1.000
_cell.angle_alpha   90.00
_cell.angle_beta   90.00
_cell.angle_gamma   90.00
#
_symmetry.space_group_name_H-M   'P 1'
#
loop_
_entity.id
_entity.type
_entity.pdbx_description
1 polymer ?
#
loop_
_entity_poly.entity_id
_entity_poly.type
_entity_poly.pdbx_seq_one_letter_code
_entity_poly.pdbx_strand_id
1 'polypeptide(L)'
;MCGKRTSSKRSRKIKRKIKFYNLDMIISVGYRVKSKRGITFRKWATSNLKDYMIQDYTINQKRLEALNKTIEIQSRIIANALETMKKMFMMLLWHILML
;
A
#
# COMPACT_ATOMS: atom_id res chain seq x y z
N MET A 1 -1.65 5.23 21.98
CA MET A 1 -2.76 6.11 21.55
C MET A 1 -4.08 5.34 21.59
N CYS A 2 -5.18 5.94 22.06
CA CYS A 2 -6.48 5.26 22.25
C CYS A 2 -7.49 5.79 21.23
N GLY A 3 -7.84 4.97 20.23
CA GLY A 3 -8.94 5.25 19.28
C GLY A 3 -10.29 4.78 19.84
N LYS A 4 -11.37 5.49 19.52
CA LYS A 4 -12.73 5.13 19.93
C LYS A 4 -13.48 4.54 18.75
N ARG A 5 -13.86 3.25 18.79
CA ARG A 5 -14.85 2.67 17.85
C ARG A 5 -16.21 2.58 18.53
N THR A 6 -17.26 3.00 17.83
CA THR A 6 -18.65 2.88 18.27
C THR A 6 -19.30 1.69 17.59
N SER A 7 -19.81 0.73 18.37
CA SER A 7 -20.60 -0.39 17.83
C SER A 7 -22.07 -0.19 18.18
N SER A 8 -22.94 -0.08 17.18
CA SER A 8 -24.39 0.01 17.35
C SER A 8 -25.00 -1.39 17.29
N LYS A 9 -25.39 -1.94 18.43
CA LYS A 9 -26.25 -3.13 18.48
C LYS A 9 -27.37 -2.85 19.48
N ARG A 10 -28.57 -2.64 18.94
CA ARG A 10 -29.88 -2.41 19.60
C ARG A 10 -29.86 -1.39 20.77
N SER A 11 -30.26 -0.16 20.46
CA SER A 11 -30.73 0.89 21.38
C SER A 11 -29.83 1.39 22.52
N ARG A 12 -28.56 0.96 22.65
CA ARG A 12 -27.57 1.64 23.51
C ARG A 12 -26.27 1.93 22.74
N LYS A 13 -25.94 3.21 22.53
CA LYS A 13 -24.64 3.63 21.99
C LYS A 13 -23.57 3.50 23.09
N ILE A 14 -22.94 2.33 23.18
CA ILE A 14 -21.84 2.11 24.14
C ILE A 14 -20.52 2.56 23.50
N LYS A 15 -20.00 3.71 23.95
CA LYS A 15 -18.64 4.17 23.61
C LYS A 15 -17.64 3.43 24.52
N ARG A 16 -16.92 2.44 24.00
CA ARG A 16 -15.82 1.79 24.73
C ARG A 16 -14.48 2.40 24.30
N LYS A 17 -13.64 2.77 25.27
CA LYS A 17 -12.23 3.08 25.00
C LYS A 17 -11.52 1.76 24.71
N ILE A 18 -11.11 1.55 23.47
CA ILE A 18 -10.35 0.36 23.08
C ILE A 18 -8.88 0.77 23.06
N LYS A 19 -8.05 0.03 23.80
CA LYS A 19 -6.60 0.21 23.76
C LYS A 19 -6.06 -0.48 22.50
N PHE A 20 -5.27 0.24 21.72
CA PHE A 20 -4.54 -0.31 20.59
C PHE A 20 -3.14 -0.67 21.06
N TYR A 21 -2.70 -1.88 20.75
CA TYR A 21 -1.38 -2.39 21.07
C TYR A 21 -0.65 -2.68 19.77
N ASN A 22 0.66 -2.38 19.73
CA ASN A 22 1.49 -2.76 18.59
C ASN A 22 1.70 -4.28 18.57
N LEU A 23 2.06 -4.79 17.40
CA LEU A 23 2.27 -6.22 17.19
C LEU A 23 3.33 -6.77 18.14
N ASP A 24 4.44 -6.06 18.33
CA ASP A 24 5.54 -6.50 19.21
C ASP A 24 5.10 -6.66 20.67
N MET A 25 4.21 -5.79 21.16
CA MET A 25 3.67 -5.93 22.51
C MET A 25 2.76 -7.17 22.62
N ILE A 26 1.90 -7.39 21.61
CA ILE A 26 1.00 -8.56 21.60
C ILE A 26 1.82 -9.86 21.56
N ILE A 27 2.87 -9.89 20.73
CA ILE A 27 3.79 -11.02 20.60
C ILE A 27 4.57 -11.23 21.90
N SER A 28 5.16 -10.17 22.46
CA SER A 28 5.93 -10.21 23.72
C SER A 28 5.11 -10.76 24.89
N VAL A 29 3.84 -10.34 25.02
CA VAL A 29 2.93 -10.88 26.04
C VAL A 29 2.56 -12.33 25.73
N GLY A 30 2.29 -12.67 24.46
CA GLY A 30 1.93 -14.02 24.03
C GLY A 30 3.01 -15.09 24.28
N TYR A 31 4.30 -14.71 24.25
CA TYR A 31 5.41 -15.62 24.56
C TYR A 31 5.63 -15.84 26.06
N ARG A 32 5.25 -14.88 26.91
CA ARG A 32 5.42 -14.99 28.38
C ARG A 32 4.37 -15.90 29.04
N VAL A 33 3.22 -16.14 28.37
CA VAL A 33 2.15 -16.99 28.91
C VAL A 33 2.43 -18.48 28.68
N LYS A 34 2.65 -19.23 29.77
CA LYS A 34 2.83 -20.69 29.77
C LYS A 34 1.51 -21.42 30.10
N SER A 35 0.56 -21.40 29.18
CA SER A 35 -0.70 -22.15 29.32
C SER A 35 -1.13 -22.80 28.01
N LYS A 36 -1.99 -23.84 28.08
CA LYS A 36 -2.59 -24.47 26.88
C LYS A 36 -3.28 -23.45 25.98
N ARG A 37 -4.00 -22.49 26.59
CA ARG A 37 -4.62 -21.36 25.88
C ARG A 37 -3.59 -20.43 25.23
N GLY A 38 -2.46 -20.19 25.88
CA GLY A 38 -1.34 -19.41 25.32
C GLY A 38 -0.72 -20.07 24.08
N ILE A 39 -0.63 -21.40 24.05
CA ILE A 39 -0.15 -22.15 22.87
C ILE A 39 -1.13 -21.95 21.69
N THR A 40 -2.44 -22.09 21.93
CA THR A 40 -3.46 -21.85 20.89
C THR A 40 -3.44 -20.41 20.39
N PHE A 41 -3.31 -19.44 21.30
CA PHE A 41 -3.18 -18.03 20.95
C PHE A 41 -1.95 -17.78 20.07
N ARG A 42 -0.79 -18.35 20.41
CA ARG A 42 0.43 -18.24 19.58
C ARG A 42 0.21 -18.79 18.18
N LYS A 43 -0.37 -19.99 18.05
CA LYS A 43 -0.70 -20.58 16.74
C LYS A 43 -1.60 -19.66 15.92
N TRP A 44 -2.64 -19.11 16.54
CA TRP A 44 -3.56 -18.18 15.89
C TRP A 44 -2.86 -16.88 15.49
N ALA A 45 -2.09 -16.25 16.39
CA ALA A 45 -1.40 -14.99 16.13
C ALA A 45 -0.36 -15.13 15.01
N THR A 46 0.41 -16.23 15.00
CA THR A 46 1.39 -16.50 13.94
C THR A 46 0.72 -16.73 12.60
N SER A 47 -0.43 -17.43 12.54
CA SER A 47 -1.16 -17.63 11.28
C SER A 47 -1.64 -16.31 10.70
N ASN A 48 -2.34 -15.50 11.51
CA ASN A 48 -2.84 -14.20 11.03
C ASN A 48 -1.70 -13.29 10.58
N LEU A 49 -0.58 -13.26 11.32
CA LEU A 49 0.58 -12.46 10.93
C LEU A 49 1.14 -12.89 9.57
N LYS A 50 1.25 -14.21 9.32
CA LYS A 50 1.68 -14.73 8.01
C LYS A 50 0.72 -14.32 6.90
N ASP A 51 -0.58 -14.44 7.12
CA ASP A 51 -1.59 -14.08 6.13
C ASP A 51 -1.51 -12.60 5.76
N TYR A 52 -1.36 -11.72 6.77
CA TYR A 52 -1.18 -10.28 6.53
C TYR A 52 0.13 -9.97 5.80
N MET A 53 1.23 -10.63 6.14
CA MET A 53 2.51 -10.41 5.43
C MET A 53 2.42 -10.80 3.94
N ILE A 54 1.78 -11.92 3.63
CA ILE A 54 1.57 -12.36 2.25
C ILE A 54 0.63 -11.38 1.52
N GLN A 55 -0.46 -10.98 2.16
CA GLN A 55 -1.40 -10.02 1.59
C GLN A 55 -0.73 -8.68 1.30
N ASP A 56 0.00 -8.11 2.26
CA ASP A 56 0.70 -6.83 2.08
C ASP A 56 1.77 -6.92 1.00
N TYR A 57 2.52 -8.03 0.93
CA TYR A 57 3.48 -8.26 -0.14
C TYR A 57 2.81 -8.28 -1.52
N THR A 58 1.71 -9.02 -1.67
CA THR A 58 0.99 -9.09 -2.96
C THR A 58 0.37 -7.75 -3.37
N ILE A 59 -0.12 -6.95 -2.41
CA ILE A 59 -0.63 -5.60 -2.68
C ILE A 59 0.50 -4.67 -3.13
N ASN A 60 1.66 -4.73 -2.45
CA ASN A 60 2.82 -3.93 -2.81
C ASN A 60 3.33 -4.29 -4.22
N GLN A 61 3.38 -5.58 -4.56
CA GLN A 61 3.80 -6.01 -5.89
C GLN A 61 2.87 -5.45 -6.98
N LYS A 62 1.55 -5.56 -6.80
CA LYS A 62 0.57 -4.97 -7.74
C LYS A 62 0.73 -3.46 -7.89
N ARG A 63 0.99 -2.76 -6.78
CA ARG A 63 1.21 -1.30 -6.79
C ARG A 63 2.49 -0.92 -7.53
N LEU A 64 3.57 -1.68 -7.35
CA LEU A 64 4.83 -1.49 -8.07
C LEU A 64 4.65 -1.73 -9.57
N GLU A 65 3.95 -2.79 -9.97
CA GLU A 65 3.64 -3.07 -11.38
C GLU A 65 2.82 -1.94 -12.03
N ALA A 66 1.82 -1.40 -11.32
CA ALA A 66 1.03 -0.27 -11.81
C ALA A 66 1.86 1.01 -11.98
N LEU A 67 2.79 1.28 -11.06
CA LEU A 67 3.72 2.40 -11.16
C LEU A 67 4.64 2.24 -12.37
N ASN A 68 5.21 1.06 -12.58
CA ASN A 68 6.10 0.79 -13.72
C ASN A 68 5.38 1.01 -15.06
N LYS A 69 4.14 0.51 -15.19
CA LYS A 69 3.31 0.75 -16.39
C LYS A 69 3.06 2.24 -16.63
N THR A 70 2.84 3.00 -15.55
CA THR A 70 2.62 4.45 -15.64
C THR A 70 3.88 5.17 -16.12
N ILE A 71 5.05 4.81 -15.58
CA ILE A 71 6.35 5.37 -15.98
C ILE A 71 6.64 5.04 -17.46
N GLU A 72 6.36 3.82 -17.90
CA GLU A 72 6.54 3.41 -19.29
C GLU A 72 5.68 4.24 -20.25
N ILE A 73 4.40 4.41 -19.93
CA ILE A 73 3.49 5.23 -20.73
C ILE A 73 3.97 6.69 -20.78
N GLN A 74 4.35 7.25 -19.64
CA GLN A 74 4.87 8.62 -19.57
C GLN A 74 6.14 8.79 -20.42
N SER A 75 7.06 7.82 -20.35
CA SER A 75 8.31 7.83 -21.12
C SER A 75 8.04 7.83 -22.62
N ARG A 76 7.10 6.99 -23.08
CA ARG A 76 6.69 6.93 -24.49
C ARG A 76 6.06 8.24 -24.97
N ILE A 77 5.19 8.86 -24.16
CA ILE A 77 4.55 10.13 -24.51
C ILE A 77 5.60 11.23 -24.66
N ILE A 78 6.54 11.32 -23.71
CA ILE A 78 7.61 12.31 -23.73
C ILE A 78 8.50 12.11 -24.97
N ALA A 79 8.87 10.86 -25.28
CA ALA A 79 9.69 10.56 -26.46
C ALA A 79 8.99 11.00 -27.76
N ASN A 80 7.70 10.65 -27.92
CA ASN A 80 6.92 11.06 -29.08
C ASN A 80 6.77 12.58 -29.18
N ALA A 81 6.53 13.27 -28.06
CA ALA A 81 6.42 14.72 -28.02
C ALA A 81 7.74 15.42 -28.39
N LEU A 82 8.87 14.86 -27.95
CA LEU A 82 10.18 15.36 -28.35
C LEU A 82 10.41 15.22 -29.85
N GLU A 83 9.99 14.09 -30.43
CA GLU A 83 10.13 13.84 -31.85
C GLU A 83 9.26 14.78 -32.70
N THR A 84 8.02 15.04 -32.29
CA THR A 84 7.15 16.01 -32.97
C THR A 84 7.71 17.42 -32.88
N MET A 85 8.21 17.83 -31.71
CA MET A 85 8.87 19.14 -31.54
C MET A 85 10.11 19.27 -32.43
N LYS A 86 10.94 18.23 -32.52
CA LYS A 86 12.09 18.20 -33.42
C LYS A 86 11.67 18.32 -34.89
N LYS A 87 10.63 17.59 -35.31
CA LYS A 87 10.09 17.67 -36.68
C LYS A 87 9.55 19.06 -37.00
N MET A 88 8.81 19.68 -36.09
CA MET A 88 8.32 21.06 -36.26
C MET A 88 9.48 22.05 -36.39
N PHE A 89 10.51 21.92 -35.54
CA PHE A 89 11.69 22.77 -35.62
C PHE A 89 12.45 22.58 -36.94
N MET A 90 12.64 21.34 -37.38
CA MET A 90 13.27 21.05 -38.67
C MET A 90 12.45 21.58 -39.86
N MET A 91 11.12 21.47 -39.81
CA MET A 91 10.23 22.00 -40.83
C MET A 91 10.24 23.52 -40.89
N LEU A 92 10.29 24.18 -39.72
CA LEU A 92 10.40 25.63 -39.61
C LEU A 92 11.77 26.12 -40.09
N LEU A 93 12.85 25.44 -39.71
CA LEU A 93 14.20 25.69 -40.24
C LEU A 93 14.25 25.56 -41.76
N TRP A 94 13.61 24.53 -42.30
CA TRP A 94 13.55 24.29 -43.74
C TRP A 94 12.80 25.42 -44.47
N HIS A 95 11.68 25.90 -43.93
CA HIS A 95 10.97 27.07 -44.48
C HIS A 95 11.80 28.35 -44.43
N ILE A 96 12.55 28.61 -43.35
CA ILE A 96 13.38 29.82 -43.24
C ILE A 96 14.54 29.79 -44.24
N LEU A 97 15.14 28.63 -44.49
CA LEU A 97 16.26 28.48 -45.42
C LEU A 97 15.84 28.43 -46.91
N MET A 98 14.55 28.21 -47.20
CA MET A 98 13.99 28.20 -48.56
C MET A 98 13.32 29.52 -48.99
N LEU A 99 13.25 30.52 -48.10
CA LEU A 99 12.83 31.89 -48.37
C LEU A 99 14.04 32.79 -48.59
#